data_AF-A0A3N5QSE6-F1
#
_entry.id   AF-A0A3N5QSE6-F1
#
_cell.length_a   1.000
_cell.length_b   1.000
_cell.length_c   1.000
_cell.angle_alpha   90.00
_cell.angle_beta   90.00
_cell.angle_gamma   90.00
#
_symmetry.space_group_name_H-M   'P 1'
#
loop_
_entity.id
_entity.type
_entity.pdbx_description
1 polymer ?
#
loop_
_entity_poly.entity_id
_entity_poly.type
_entity_poly.pdbx_seq_one_letter_code
_entity_poly.pdbx_strand_id
1 'polypeptide(L)'
;MSDPKPSQSPPPTPQSSDPQPASDQYAISRESRVTLPEKFTDAELKAMISDVPMPVSEARAKAHARQSRWADFWVLIGCNLVVFVSSVCIMVVELCASRLIASYLGSSLYTWTSVIGVVLAGISIGNYLGGWIADRFPPHKALGWQFLVSGLATASVLILNRVAANNTGSRPEGVPWQFWVMALVGLVFLAPAVSLGTISPVTASIALGRSRRTGVTVGNIYAWGALGSIVGTFLAGFWLIGDFGTKHIIWMTSAVLLLMGAIVSGGSRALRMFTLFGALQFVLLVGVVASVTAGQAADAARYAVQALTGFSTTAEKFEADDRALTRAQEEGNEARLAMLQQVNLRRLDQKAREDEWSAWGWGLGHKLHELGLLCGLRRDELNEYNDESDYYAINIHTGQQDGDQVKVLRLDYLVHSYYNPLAPSKLHYDYEKVYAAITERAAESWKRTISTALDQPPTAPEFAGALPDRVTFDAEARRLSIEGAMSIEQAIQLLSIVPDGQ
;
A
#
# COMPACT_ATOMS: atom_id res chain seq x y z
N MET A 1 51.70 -39.13 -39.96
CA MET A 1 50.98 -38.24 -40.89
C MET A 1 49.59 -38.02 -40.30
N SER A 2 49.17 -36.84 -39.85
CA SER A 2 49.92 -35.57 -39.71
C SER A 2 49.10 -34.54 -38.90
N ASP A 3 49.63 -33.56 -38.17
CA ASP A 3 50.98 -33.31 -37.59
C ASP A 3 50.84 -32.24 -36.48
N PRO A 4 51.82 -32.03 -35.56
CA PRO A 4 51.63 -31.16 -34.39
C PRO A 4 51.64 -29.66 -34.75
N LYS A 5 50.77 -28.87 -34.09
CA LYS A 5 50.72 -27.40 -34.24
C LYS A 5 52.05 -26.74 -33.81
N PRO A 6 52.52 -25.69 -34.52
CA PRO A 6 53.74 -24.98 -34.15
C PRO A 6 53.56 -24.14 -32.88
N SER A 7 54.61 -24.06 -32.07
CA SER A 7 54.69 -23.16 -30.91
C SER A 7 54.76 -21.70 -31.36
N GLN A 8 53.88 -20.84 -30.85
CA GLN A 8 54.02 -19.40 -31.00
C GLN A 8 55.11 -18.90 -30.03
N SER A 9 56.24 -18.44 -30.58
CA SER A 9 57.22 -17.67 -29.83
C SER A 9 56.65 -16.28 -29.48
N PRO A 10 57.03 -15.68 -28.33
CA PRO A 10 56.59 -14.34 -27.97
C PRO A 10 57.13 -13.29 -28.96
N PRO A 11 56.42 -12.16 -29.14
CA PRO A 11 56.86 -11.10 -30.05
C PRO A 11 58.19 -10.48 -29.56
N PRO A 12 59.06 -10.02 -30.48
CA PRO A 12 60.31 -9.37 -30.10
C PRO A 12 60.03 -8.03 -29.41
N THR A 13 60.77 -7.78 -28.33
CA THR A 13 60.77 -6.49 -27.62
C THR A 13 61.18 -5.38 -28.60
N PRO A 14 60.47 -4.24 -28.69
CA PRO A 14 60.91 -3.12 -29.52
C PRO A 14 62.24 -2.59 -28.98
N GLN A 15 63.28 -2.61 -29.83
CA GLN A 15 64.54 -1.95 -29.53
C GLN A 15 64.30 -0.44 -29.55
N SER A 16 64.46 0.23 -28.41
CA SER A 16 64.43 1.69 -28.32
C SER A 16 65.64 2.26 -29.05
N SER A 17 65.40 3.06 -30.09
CA SER A 17 66.44 3.73 -30.90
C SER A 17 66.95 5.03 -30.28
N ASP A 18 66.57 5.35 -29.05
CA ASP A 18 67.09 6.50 -28.31
C ASP A 18 68.50 6.19 -27.79
N PRO A 19 69.47 7.10 -27.92
CA PRO A 19 70.81 6.89 -27.38
C PRO A 19 70.73 6.77 -25.86
N GLN A 20 71.19 5.64 -25.31
CA GLN A 20 71.34 5.52 -23.86
C GLN A 20 72.27 6.63 -23.37
N PRO A 21 71.88 7.42 -22.35
CA PRO A 21 72.79 8.38 -21.75
C PRO A 21 73.99 7.62 -21.17
N ALA A 22 75.20 8.15 -21.39
CA ALA A 22 76.42 7.49 -20.96
C ALA A 22 76.36 7.17 -19.46
N SER A 23 76.54 5.89 -19.11
CA SER A 23 76.48 5.36 -17.74
C SER A 23 77.37 6.11 -16.75
N ASP A 24 78.43 6.73 -17.27
CA ASP A 24 79.51 7.30 -16.50
C ASP A 24 79.17 8.70 -15.95
N GLN A 25 78.12 9.36 -16.47
CA GLN A 25 77.59 10.61 -15.89
C GLN A 25 76.87 10.38 -14.54
N TYR A 26 76.55 9.14 -14.18
CA TYR A 26 75.98 8.75 -12.89
C TYR A 26 76.86 7.76 -12.13
N ALA A 27 78.18 7.84 -12.34
CA ALA A 27 79.16 7.11 -11.55
C ALA A 27 79.21 7.62 -10.10
N ILE A 28 78.30 7.13 -9.26
CA ILE A 28 78.34 7.33 -7.80
C ILE A 28 79.68 6.75 -7.30
N SER A 29 80.55 7.60 -6.76
CA SER A 29 81.84 7.17 -6.24
C SER A 29 81.65 6.11 -5.16
N ARG A 30 82.31 4.95 -5.31
CA ARG A 30 82.22 3.85 -4.33
C ARG A 30 82.68 4.25 -2.93
N GLU A 31 83.44 5.33 -2.81
CA GLU A 31 83.94 5.90 -1.55
C GLU A 31 82.83 6.48 -0.66
N SER A 32 81.67 6.85 -1.20
CA SER A 32 80.57 7.38 -0.37
C SER A 32 79.78 6.30 0.39
N ARG A 33 80.13 5.01 0.24
CA ARG A 33 79.40 3.88 0.84
C ARG A 33 80.04 3.34 2.12
N VAL A 34 80.76 4.19 2.87
CA VAL A 34 81.24 3.91 4.23
C VAL A 34 80.56 4.85 5.23
N THR A 35 79.26 4.63 5.46
CA THR A 35 78.58 5.18 6.64
C THR A 35 78.98 4.33 7.84
N LEU A 36 79.84 4.87 8.71
CA LEU A 36 80.18 4.28 10.01
C LEU A 36 78.88 4.10 10.83
N PRO A 37 78.57 2.89 11.32
CA PRO A 37 77.26 2.58 11.91
C PRO A 37 77.00 3.21 13.30
N GLU A 38 77.95 3.97 13.85
CA GLU A 38 77.86 4.58 15.20
C GLU A 38 77.39 6.05 15.21
N LYS A 39 77.19 6.69 14.05
CA LYS A 39 76.97 8.16 13.98
C LYS A 39 75.53 8.66 13.99
N PHE A 40 74.53 7.77 13.96
CA PHE A 40 73.13 8.17 14.00
C PHE A 40 72.33 7.22 14.91
N THR A 41 71.55 7.80 15.81
CA THR A 41 70.54 7.06 16.57
C THR A 41 69.36 6.69 15.68
N ASP A 42 68.60 5.64 16.05
CA ASP A 42 67.38 5.22 15.33
C ASP A 42 66.34 6.36 15.18
N ALA A 43 66.35 7.34 16.08
CA ALA A 43 65.51 8.52 16.02
C ALA A 43 65.95 9.48 14.91
N GLU A 44 67.24 9.77 14.81
CA GLU A 44 67.83 10.61 13.75
C GLU A 44 67.70 9.93 12.38
N LEU A 45 67.92 8.61 12.32
CA LEU A 45 67.75 7.84 11.08
C LEU A 45 66.29 7.89 10.59
N LYS A 46 65.31 7.77 11.50
CA LYS A 46 63.89 7.94 11.17
C LYS A 46 63.55 9.36 10.72
N ALA A 47 64.12 10.38 11.37
CA ALA A 47 63.93 11.78 10.98
C ALA A 47 64.46 12.05 9.56
N MET A 48 65.68 11.60 9.26
CA MET A 48 66.27 11.70 7.93
C MET A 48 65.46 10.94 6.87
N ILE A 49 64.93 9.76 7.20
CA ILE A 49 64.06 8.99 6.30
C ILE A 49 62.71 9.70 6.08
N SER A 50 62.16 10.41 7.09
CA SER A 50 60.91 11.17 6.93
C SER A 50 61.09 12.49 6.15
N ASP A 51 62.29 13.07 6.16
CA ASP A 51 62.60 14.30 5.41
C ASP A 51 62.92 14.04 3.92
N VAL A 52 63.12 12.77 3.52
CA VAL A 52 63.22 12.43 2.09
C VAL A 52 61.86 12.61 1.42
N PRO A 53 61.73 13.45 0.37
CA PRO A 53 60.47 13.61 -0.35
C PRO A 53 60.01 12.27 -0.93
N MET A 54 58.82 11.80 -0.53
CA MET A 54 58.28 10.53 -1.03
C MET A 54 58.27 10.51 -2.56
N PRO A 55 58.81 9.45 -3.21
CA PRO A 55 58.80 9.37 -4.65
C PRO A 55 57.37 9.42 -5.18
N VAL A 56 57.16 10.11 -6.31
CA VAL A 56 55.81 10.41 -6.85
C VAL A 56 54.99 9.14 -7.09
N SER A 57 55.64 8.02 -7.42
CA SER A 57 55.03 6.69 -7.52
C SER A 57 54.43 6.20 -6.20
N GLU A 58 55.13 6.36 -5.08
CA GLU A 58 54.67 5.93 -3.76
C GLU A 58 53.60 6.88 -3.19
N ALA A 59 53.74 8.19 -3.43
CA ALA A 59 52.70 9.17 -3.09
C ALA A 59 51.40 8.88 -3.86
N ARG A 60 51.49 8.59 -5.17
CA ARG A 60 50.35 8.21 -6.02
C ARG A 60 49.76 6.85 -5.62
N ALA A 61 50.59 5.89 -5.23
CA ALA A 61 50.14 4.60 -4.70
C ALA A 61 49.39 4.77 -3.36
N LYS A 62 49.91 5.58 -2.43
CA LYS A 62 49.23 5.92 -1.16
C LYS A 62 47.91 6.66 -1.40
N ALA A 63 47.85 7.56 -2.38
CA ALA A 63 46.63 8.26 -2.78
C ALA A 63 45.57 7.29 -3.36
N HIS A 64 45.94 6.43 -4.31
CA HIS A 64 45.03 5.41 -4.86
C HIS A 64 44.58 4.39 -3.81
N ALA A 65 45.48 3.94 -2.93
CA ALA A 65 45.14 3.05 -1.82
C ALA A 65 44.16 3.70 -0.83
N ARG A 66 44.31 5.00 -0.55
CA ARG A 66 43.35 5.77 0.26
C ARG A 66 42.01 5.88 -0.47
N GLN A 67 41.99 6.22 -1.76
CA GLN A 67 40.77 6.33 -2.55
C GLN A 67 40.00 4.99 -2.64
N SER A 68 40.71 3.87 -2.84
CA SER A 68 40.12 2.52 -2.81
C SER A 68 39.47 2.22 -1.45
N ARG A 69 40.19 2.45 -0.34
CA ARG A 69 39.66 2.19 1.01
C ARG A 69 38.38 2.98 1.32
N TRP A 70 38.26 4.20 0.80
CA TRP A 70 37.03 4.99 0.91
C TRP A 70 35.90 4.44 0.04
N ALA A 71 36.18 4.01 -1.20
CA ALA A 71 35.19 3.37 -2.05
C ALA A 71 34.67 2.04 -1.46
N ASP A 72 35.56 1.21 -0.91
CA ASP A 72 35.21 -0.07 -0.30
C ASP A 72 34.38 0.12 0.98
N PHE A 73 34.63 1.18 1.76
CA PHE A 73 33.81 1.56 2.91
C PHE A 73 32.37 1.92 2.52
N TRP A 74 32.18 2.72 1.47
CA TRP A 74 30.84 3.04 0.94
C TRP A 74 30.10 1.81 0.40
N VAL A 75 30.81 0.88 -0.25
CA VAL A 75 30.21 -0.39 -0.72
C VAL A 75 29.74 -1.24 0.46
N LEU A 76 30.53 -1.35 1.53
CA LEU A 76 30.15 -2.08 2.75
C LEU A 76 28.93 -1.45 3.45
N ILE A 77 28.84 -0.12 3.50
CA ILE A 77 27.64 0.58 4.00
C ILE A 77 26.43 0.28 3.10
N GLY A 78 26.61 0.31 1.77
CA GLY A 78 25.57 -0.04 0.81
C GLY A 78 25.04 -1.48 1.00
N CYS A 79 25.93 -2.45 1.22
CA CYS A 79 25.56 -3.82 1.54
C CYS A 79 24.75 -3.92 2.84
N ASN A 80 25.18 -3.25 3.92
CA ASN A 80 24.45 -3.24 5.18
C ASN A 80 23.03 -2.63 5.02
N LEU A 81 22.92 -1.51 4.29
CA LEU A 81 21.64 -0.85 4.02
C LEU A 81 20.70 -1.72 3.16
N VAL A 82 21.24 -2.41 2.14
CA VAL A 82 20.49 -3.34 1.30
C VAL A 82 19.88 -4.47 2.15
N VAL A 83 20.68 -5.09 3.02
CA VAL A 83 20.19 -6.17 3.88
C VAL A 83 19.17 -5.64 4.89
N PHE A 84 19.45 -4.51 5.55
CA PHE A 84 18.51 -3.85 6.48
C PHE A 84 17.14 -3.59 5.82
N VAL A 85 17.10 -2.94 4.66
CA VAL A 85 15.84 -2.65 3.95
C VAL A 85 15.15 -3.94 3.51
N SER A 86 15.88 -4.93 3.00
CA SER A 86 15.28 -6.22 2.62
C SER A 86 14.66 -6.95 3.82
N SER A 87 15.30 -6.91 4.98
CA SER A 87 14.79 -7.52 6.23
C SER A 87 13.59 -6.78 6.81
N VAL A 88 13.53 -5.45 6.69
CA VAL A 88 12.31 -4.67 6.96
C VAL A 88 11.18 -5.18 6.07
N CYS A 89 11.39 -5.25 4.75
CA CYS A 89 10.36 -5.72 3.81
C CYS A 89 9.90 -7.15 4.08
N ILE A 90 10.80 -8.07 4.44
CA ILE A 90 10.44 -9.46 4.78
C ILE A 90 9.49 -9.51 5.98
N MET A 91 9.82 -8.84 7.10
CA MET A 91 8.97 -8.86 8.30
C MET A 91 7.64 -8.12 8.08
N VAL A 92 7.65 -7.04 7.31
CA VAL A 92 6.42 -6.32 6.93
C VAL A 92 5.49 -7.24 6.14
N VAL A 93 6.00 -7.97 5.14
CA VAL A 93 5.20 -8.95 4.37
C VAL A 93 4.72 -10.11 5.23
N GLU A 94 5.56 -10.65 6.12
CA GLU A 94 5.18 -11.76 7.02
C GLU A 94 4.05 -11.38 7.99
N LEU A 95 4.11 -10.20 8.61
CA LEU A 95 3.04 -9.70 9.48
C LEU A 95 1.77 -9.38 8.69
N CYS A 96 1.89 -8.84 7.48
CA CYS A 96 0.74 -8.63 6.59
C CYS A 96 0.12 -9.96 6.14
N ALA A 97 0.91 -11.03 6.00
CA ALA A 97 0.43 -12.34 5.59
C ALA A 97 -0.58 -12.94 6.58
N SER A 98 -0.34 -12.81 7.89
CA SER A 98 -1.28 -13.32 8.90
C SER A 98 -2.66 -12.66 8.78
N ARG A 99 -2.73 -11.34 8.58
CA ARG A 99 -3.99 -10.58 8.40
C ARG A 99 -4.67 -10.89 7.07
N LEU A 100 -3.94 -10.88 5.95
CA LEU A 100 -4.51 -11.15 4.62
C LEU A 100 -5.19 -12.53 4.58
N ILE A 101 -4.54 -13.56 5.13
CA ILE A 101 -5.09 -14.92 5.17
C ILE A 101 -6.24 -15.03 6.19
N ALA A 102 -6.11 -14.40 7.37
CA ALA A 102 -7.13 -14.45 8.41
C ALA A 102 -8.49 -13.86 7.96
N SER A 103 -8.49 -12.94 6.98
CA SER A 103 -9.72 -12.37 6.42
C SER A 103 -10.68 -13.40 5.80
N TYR A 104 -10.19 -14.55 5.31
CA TYR A 104 -11.02 -15.60 4.69
C TYR A 104 -10.73 -17.05 5.16
N LEU A 105 -9.72 -17.26 6.02
CA LEU A 105 -9.48 -18.56 6.70
C LEU A 105 -9.65 -18.48 8.23
N GLY A 106 -9.86 -17.27 8.78
CA GLY A 106 -9.91 -17.03 10.22
C GLY A 106 -8.52 -17.04 10.89
N SER A 107 -8.41 -16.36 12.03
CA SER A 107 -7.22 -16.42 12.89
C SER A 107 -7.24 -17.69 13.75
N SER A 108 -6.69 -18.78 13.20
CA SER A 108 -6.51 -20.06 13.90
C SER A 108 -5.03 -20.37 14.12
N LEU A 109 -4.73 -21.29 15.06
CA LEU A 109 -3.37 -21.80 15.27
C LEU A 109 -2.78 -22.38 13.96
N TYR A 110 -3.62 -23.04 13.14
CA TYR A 110 -3.21 -23.57 11.83
C TYR A 110 -2.84 -22.44 10.85
N THR A 111 -3.57 -21.33 10.86
CA THR A 111 -3.30 -20.15 10.02
C THR A 111 -1.93 -19.55 10.37
N TRP A 112 -1.71 -19.25 11.65
CA TRP A 112 -0.45 -18.67 12.14
C TRP A 112 0.75 -19.60 11.92
N THR A 113 0.60 -20.90 12.24
CA THR A 113 1.66 -21.90 12.03
C THR A 113 2.01 -22.04 10.54
N SER A 114 1.01 -22.00 9.66
CA SER A 114 1.21 -22.08 8.20
C SER A 114 1.95 -20.85 7.66
N VAL A 115 1.60 -19.64 8.10
CA VAL A 115 2.27 -18.39 7.66
C VAL A 115 3.75 -18.42 8.04
N ILE A 116 4.07 -18.64 9.32
CA ILE A 116 5.46 -18.70 9.79
C ILE A 116 6.21 -19.84 9.10
N GLY A 117 5.61 -21.04 9.01
CA GLY A 117 6.23 -22.20 8.38
C GLY A 117 6.54 -22.00 6.89
N VAL A 118 5.60 -21.46 6.11
CA VAL A 118 5.79 -21.19 4.67
C VAL A 118 6.81 -20.06 4.45
N VAL A 119 6.77 -18.98 5.23
CA VAL A 119 7.70 -17.87 5.07
C VAL A 119 9.12 -18.30 5.43
N LEU A 120 9.32 -19.01 6.54
CA LEU A 120 10.64 -19.54 6.91
C LEU A 120 11.16 -20.59 5.91
N ALA A 121 10.30 -21.47 5.40
CA ALA A 121 10.67 -22.42 4.35
C ALA A 121 11.07 -21.68 3.05
N GLY A 122 10.30 -20.66 2.66
CA GLY A 122 10.59 -19.81 1.52
C GLY A 122 11.94 -19.10 1.67
N ILE A 123 12.17 -18.42 2.79
CA ILE A 123 13.45 -17.75 3.10
C ILE A 123 14.61 -18.75 3.09
N SER A 124 14.40 -19.98 3.60
CA SER A 124 15.45 -21.02 3.62
C SER A 124 15.83 -21.49 2.21
N ILE A 125 14.84 -21.74 1.34
CA ILE A 125 15.04 -22.04 -0.08
C ILE A 125 15.71 -20.85 -0.79
N GLY A 126 15.24 -19.64 -0.50
CA GLY A 126 15.80 -18.38 -1.00
C GLY A 126 17.26 -18.20 -0.60
N ASN A 127 17.64 -18.48 0.64
CA ASN A 127 19.02 -18.39 1.11
C ASN A 127 19.95 -19.37 0.34
N TYR A 128 19.50 -20.61 0.11
CA TYR A 128 20.24 -21.59 -0.68
C TYR A 128 20.40 -21.14 -2.15
N LEU A 129 19.30 -20.73 -2.79
CA LEU A 129 19.31 -20.23 -4.16
C LEU A 129 20.14 -18.94 -4.31
N GLY A 130 20.09 -18.05 -3.32
CA GLY A 130 20.89 -16.83 -3.27
C GLY A 130 22.39 -17.11 -3.21
N GLY A 131 22.81 -18.10 -2.42
CA GLY A 131 24.20 -18.57 -2.41
C GLY A 131 24.63 -19.09 -3.79
N TRP A 132 23.83 -19.96 -4.39
CA TRP A 132 24.09 -20.48 -5.75
C TRP A 132 24.13 -19.38 -6.83
N ILE A 133 23.25 -18.37 -6.74
CA ILE A 133 23.25 -17.19 -7.62
C ILE A 133 24.54 -16.37 -7.44
N ALA A 134 25.00 -16.18 -6.19
CA ALA A 134 26.20 -15.41 -5.87
C ALA A 134 27.47 -16.01 -6.49
N ASP A 135 27.57 -17.34 -6.56
CA ASP A 135 28.70 -18.04 -7.18
C ASP A 135 28.59 -18.12 -8.71
N ARG A 136 27.35 -18.22 -9.24
CA ARG A 136 27.14 -18.45 -10.68
C ARG A 136 27.11 -17.18 -11.53
N PHE A 137 26.66 -16.05 -10.96
CA PHE A 137 26.41 -14.80 -11.67
C PHE A 137 27.13 -13.60 -11.02
N PRO A 138 27.51 -12.56 -11.80
CA PRO A 138 28.11 -11.35 -11.24
C PRO A 138 27.18 -10.68 -10.21
N PRO A 139 27.53 -10.64 -8.91
CA PRO A 139 26.57 -10.28 -7.85
C PRO A 139 25.93 -8.90 -7.99
N HIS A 140 26.70 -7.92 -8.51
CA HIS A 140 26.23 -6.55 -8.76
C HIS A 140 25.11 -6.45 -9.80
N LYS A 141 24.98 -7.41 -10.73
CA LYS A 141 23.87 -7.48 -11.70
C LYS A 141 22.72 -8.33 -11.17
N ALA A 142 23.04 -9.43 -10.47
CA ALA A 142 22.05 -10.30 -9.85
C ALA A 142 21.15 -9.52 -8.88
N LEU A 143 21.75 -8.69 -8.02
CA LEU A 143 21.04 -7.97 -6.97
C LEU A 143 19.92 -7.04 -7.49
N GLY A 144 20.15 -6.34 -8.60
CA GLY A 144 19.12 -5.51 -9.25
C GLY A 144 17.94 -6.33 -9.80
N TRP A 145 18.21 -7.53 -10.34
CA TRP A 145 17.17 -8.45 -10.81
C TRP A 145 16.42 -9.11 -9.66
N GLN A 146 17.11 -9.47 -8.57
CA GLN A 146 16.49 -10.03 -7.37
C GLN A 146 15.51 -9.06 -6.71
N PHE A 147 15.85 -7.77 -6.64
CA PHE A 147 14.90 -6.74 -6.17
C PHE A 147 13.70 -6.57 -7.11
N LEU A 148 13.90 -6.62 -8.43
CA LEU A 148 12.82 -6.59 -9.41
C LEU A 148 11.87 -7.77 -9.24
N VAL A 149 12.40 -9.00 -9.20
CA VAL A 149 11.60 -10.23 -8.99
C VAL A 149 10.91 -10.21 -7.62
N SER A 150 11.57 -9.73 -6.57
CA SER A 150 10.98 -9.63 -5.22
C SER A 150 9.85 -8.62 -5.16
N GLY A 151 10.00 -7.47 -5.82
CA GLY A 151 8.92 -6.47 -5.95
C GLY A 151 7.72 -7.05 -6.68
N LEU A 152 7.93 -7.64 -7.87
CA LEU A 152 6.83 -8.24 -8.65
C LEU A 152 6.16 -9.42 -7.93
N ALA A 153 6.94 -10.30 -7.26
CA ALA A 153 6.40 -11.39 -6.46
C ALA A 153 5.59 -10.85 -5.28
N THR A 154 6.05 -9.79 -4.62
CA THR A 154 5.31 -9.12 -3.54
C THR A 154 4.01 -8.48 -4.07
N ALA A 155 4.02 -7.84 -5.24
CA ALA A 155 2.80 -7.34 -5.87
C ALA A 155 1.80 -8.47 -6.22
N SER A 156 2.30 -9.64 -6.65
CA SER A 156 1.45 -10.78 -7.00
C SER A 156 0.71 -11.38 -5.80
N VAL A 157 1.15 -11.12 -4.55
CA VAL A 157 0.46 -11.56 -3.31
C VAL A 157 -1.01 -11.21 -3.34
N LEU A 158 -1.41 -10.02 -3.78
CA LEU A 158 -2.82 -9.60 -3.72
C LEU A 158 -3.69 -10.32 -4.75
N ILE A 159 -3.14 -10.60 -5.93
CA ILE A 159 -3.81 -11.39 -6.97
C ILE A 159 -3.94 -12.84 -6.50
N LEU A 160 -2.85 -13.43 -5.99
CA LEU A 160 -2.82 -14.79 -5.48
C LEU A 160 -3.70 -14.97 -4.24
N ASN A 161 -3.77 -13.98 -3.34
CA ASN A 161 -4.63 -13.98 -2.17
C ASN A 161 -6.11 -14.00 -2.55
N ARG A 162 -6.50 -13.26 -3.60
CA ARG A 162 -7.86 -13.31 -4.13
C ARG A 162 -8.19 -14.65 -4.80
N VAL A 163 -7.22 -15.23 -5.53
CA VAL A 163 -7.36 -16.59 -6.07
C VAL A 163 -7.51 -17.61 -4.93
N ALA A 164 -6.73 -17.48 -3.85
CA ALA A 164 -6.82 -18.35 -2.68
C ALA A 164 -8.17 -18.20 -1.93
N ALA A 165 -8.66 -16.97 -1.77
CA ALA A 165 -9.98 -16.70 -1.19
C ALA A 165 -11.10 -17.37 -2.01
N ASN A 166 -11.12 -17.16 -3.33
CA ASN A 166 -12.12 -17.76 -4.22
C ASN A 166 -12.10 -19.31 -4.19
N ASN A 167 -10.91 -19.91 -4.07
CA ASN A 167 -10.75 -21.37 -3.99
C ASN A 167 -10.95 -21.94 -2.57
N THR A 168 -11.21 -21.13 -1.55
CA THR A 168 -11.30 -21.62 -0.16
C THR A 168 -12.41 -22.66 0.04
N GLY A 169 -13.53 -22.52 -0.69
CA GLY A 169 -14.63 -23.49 -0.71
C GLY A 169 -14.37 -24.76 -1.53
N SER A 170 -13.40 -24.77 -2.46
CA SER A 170 -13.13 -25.90 -3.36
C SER A 170 -12.09 -26.88 -2.80
N ARG A 171 -12.11 -27.13 -1.49
CA ARG A 171 -11.19 -28.07 -0.83
C ARG A 171 -11.47 -29.50 -1.32
N PRO A 172 -10.46 -30.23 -1.84
CA PRO A 172 -10.66 -31.63 -2.25
C PRO A 172 -11.03 -32.53 -1.07
N GLU A 173 -11.93 -33.49 -1.33
CA GLU A 173 -12.28 -34.53 -0.37
C GLU A 173 -11.04 -35.35 0.02
N GLY A 174 -10.86 -35.60 1.32
CA GLY A 174 -9.70 -36.31 1.87
C GLY A 174 -8.51 -35.43 2.28
N VAL A 175 -8.46 -34.14 1.93
CA VAL A 175 -7.36 -33.24 2.39
C VAL A 175 -7.66 -32.69 3.79
N PRO A 176 -6.81 -32.96 4.81
CA PRO A 176 -6.98 -32.40 6.15
C PRO A 176 -6.82 -30.87 6.16
N TRP A 177 -7.57 -30.19 7.05
CA TRP A 177 -7.65 -28.72 7.09
C TRP A 177 -6.28 -28.04 7.18
N GLN A 178 -5.39 -28.52 8.04
CA GLN A 178 -4.05 -27.96 8.22
C GLN A 178 -3.20 -27.98 6.95
N PHE A 179 -3.29 -29.04 6.13
CA PHE A 179 -2.58 -29.11 4.85
C PHE A 179 -3.21 -28.20 3.79
N TRP A 180 -4.53 -28.04 3.82
CA TRP A 180 -5.23 -27.11 2.93
C TRP A 180 -4.87 -25.65 3.21
N VAL A 181 -4.89 -25.23 4.49
CA VAL A 181 -4.45 -23.90 4.90
C VAL A 181 -3.00 -23.66 4.51
N MET A 182 -2.10 -24.62 4.78
CA MET A 182 -0.69 -24.51 4.39
C MET A 182 -0.49 -24.43 2.87
N ALA A 183 -1.30 -25.14 2.07
CA ALA A 183 -1.26 -25.05 0.61
C ALA A 183 -1.72 -23.69 0.08
N LEU A 184 -2.79 -23.13 0.64
CA LEU A 184 -3.27 -21.78 0.29
C LEU A 184 -2.27 -20.69 0.69
N VAL A 185 -1.70 -20.76 1.90
CA VAL A 185 -0.64 -19.85 2.33
C VAL A 185 0.62 -20.01 1.46
N GLY A 186 0.98 -21.25 1.11
CA GLY A 186 2.06 -21.58 0.18
C GLY A 186 1.88 -20.93 -1.20
N LEU A 187 0.68 -21.04 -1.78
CA LEU A 187 0.33 -20.44 -3.06
C LEU A 187 0.55 -18.92 -3.06
N VAL A 188 0.25 -18.23 -1.96
CA VAL A 188 0.32 -16.77 -1.85
C VAL A 188 1.72 -16.26 -1.49
N PHE A 189 2.38 -16.88 -0.49
CA PHE A 189 3.56 -16.30 0.15
C PHE A 189 4.89 -17.01 -0.15
N LEU A 190 4.89 -18.22 -0.72
CA LEU A 190 6.14 -18.93 -0.99
C LEU A 190 7.01 -18.18 -2.01
N ALA A 191 6.43 -17.69 -3.11
CA ALA A 191 7.16 -16.98 -4.16
C ALA A 191 7.87 -15.69 -3.67
N PRO A 192 7.21 -14.73 -2.98
CA PRO A 192 7.89 -13.55 -2.43
C PRO A 192 8.90 -13.92 -1.34
N ALA A 193 8.60 -14.88 -0.45
CA ALA A 193 9.52 -15.30 0.61
C ALA A 193 10.82 -15.92 0.03
N VAL A 194 10.71 -16.78 -0.99
CA VAL A 194 11.87 -17.32 -1.72
C VAL A 194 12.67 -16.19 -2.36
N SER A 195 12.01 -15.30 -3.10
CA SER A 195 12.69 -14.21 -3.82
C SER A 195 13.46 -13.29 -2.87
N LEU A 196 12.82 -12.83 -1.79
CA LEU A 196 13.43 -11.97 -0.78
C LEU A 196 14.59 -12.67 -0.05
N GLY A 197 14.45 -13.96 0.26
CA GLY A 197 15.52 -14.77 0.87
C GLY A 197 16.81 -14.81 0.05
N THR A 198 16.73 -14.66 -1.28
CA THR A 198 17.95 -14.66 -2.14
C THR A 198 18.85 -13.44 -1.94
N ILE A 199 18.34 -12.32 -1.38
CA ILE A 199 19.03 -11.02 -1.34
C ILE A 199 20.21 -11.03 -0.37
N SER A 200 20.04 -11.62 0.82
CA SER A 200 21.05 -11.59 1.88
C SER A 200 22.35 -12.33 1.51
N PRO A 201 22.33 -13.58 1.00
CA PRO A 201 23.56 -14.28 0.58
C PRO A 201 24.33 -13.58 -0.54
N VAL A 202 23.64 -13.05 -1.56
CA VAL A 202 24.29 -12.31 -2.66
C VAL A 202 24.95 -11.03 -2.14
N THR A 203 24.28 -10.33 -1.22
CA THR A 203 24.82 -9.11 -0.61
C THR A 203 26.00 -9.41 0.32
N ALA A 204 25.96 -10.52 1.06
CA ALA A 204 27.07 -11.01 1.87
C ALA A 204 28.30 -11.34 1.00
N SER A 205 28.10 -12.01 -0.15
CA SER A 205 29.19 -12.31 -1.10
C SER A 205 29.88 -11.03 -1.62
N ILE A 206 29.11 -9.98 -1.95
CA ILE A 206 29.67 -8.66 -2.34
C ILE A 206 30.51 -8.07 -1.21
N ALA A 207 29.98 -8.07 0.02
CA ALA A 207 30.67 -7.50 1.18
C ALA A 207 31.96 -8.27 1.51
N LEU A 208 31.94 -9.60 1.41
CA LEU A 208 33.08 -10.48 1.60
C LEU A 208 34.18 -10.24 0.54
N GLY A 209 33.81 -10.11 -0.73
CA GLY A 209 34.75 -9.81 -1.82
C GLY A 209 35.47 -8.44 -1.70
N ARG A 210 35.00 -7.56 -0.81
CA ARG A 210 35.58 -6.23 -0.55
C ARG A 210 36.30 -6.11 0.80
N SER A 211 36.04 -7.01 1.74
CA SER A 211 36.54 -6.91 3.11
C SER A 211 37.75 -7.79 3.37
N ARG A 212 38.73 -7.25 4.10
CA ARG A 212 39.85 -8.05 4.68
C ARG A 212 39.49 -8.73 6.01
N ARG A 213 38.31 -8.48 6.57
CA ARG A 213 37.87 -8.99 7.89
C ARG A 213 36.59 -9.80 7.76
N THR A 214 36.70 -10.97 7.14
CA THR A 214 35.60 -11.91 6.82
C THR A 214 34.58 -12.05 7.96
N GLY A 215 35.01 -12.43 9.17
CA GLY A 215 34.11 -12.66 10.31
C GLY A 215 33.32 -11.43 10.75
N VAL A 216 33.96 -10.26 10.82
CA VAL A 216 33.29 -8.99 11.19
C VAL A 216 32.30 -8.58 10.10
N THR A 217 32.63 -8.80 8.83
CA THR A 217 31.73 -8.48 7.72
C THR A 217 30.50 -9.38 7.68
N VAL A 218 30.66 -10.69 7.88
CA VAL A 218 29.50 -11.60 8.00
C VAL A 218 28.65 -11.24 9.21
N GLY A 219 29.26 -11.02 10.38
CA GLY A 219 28.55 -10.60 11.59
C GLY A 219 27.76 -9.30 11.41
N ASN A 220 28.34 -8.30 10.76
CA ASN A 220 27.65 -7.04 10.44
C ASN A 220 26.44 -7.26 9.52
N ILE A 221 26.56 -8.08 8.48
CA ILE A 221 25.43 -8.37 7.57
C ILE A 221 24.26 -9.01 8.33
N TYR A 222 24.53 -10.00 9.18
CA TYR A 222 23.49 -10.60 10.02
C TYR A 222 22.91 -9.61 11.06
N ALA A 223 23.75 -8.78 11.68
CA ALA A 223 23.29 -7.79 12.66
C ALA A 223 22.39 -6.71 12.04
N TRP A 224 22.74 -6.20 10.85
CA TRP A 224 21.90 -5.24 10.12
C TRP A 224 20.61 -5.88 9.59
N GLY A 225 20.64 -7.16 9.20
CA GLY A 225 19.44 -7.93 8.87
C GLY A 225 18.51 -8.08 10.08
N ALA A 226 19.02 -8.54 11.22
CA ALA A 226 18.24 -8.67 12.45
C ALA A 226 17.67 -7.32 12.93
N LEU A 227 18.45 -6.24 12.87
CA LEU A 227 17.98 -4.89 13.20
C LEU A 227 16.88 -4.43 12.23
N GLY A 228 17.03 -4.69 10.93
CA GLY A 228 16.01 -4.42 9.92
C GLY A 228 14.72 -5.20 10.19
N SER A 229 14.84 -6.47 10.58
CA SER A 229 13.68 -7.27 10.98
C SER A 229 12.98 -6.69 12.21
N ILE A 230 13.71 -6.35 13.28
CA ILE A 230 13.12 -5.76 14.50
C ILE A 230 12.40 -4.44 14.17
N VAL A 231 13.03 -3.56 13.39
CA VAL A 231 12.41 -2.30 12.94
C VAL A 231 11.16 -2.57 12.09
N GLY A 232 11.23 -3.52 11.14
CA GLY A 232 10.09 -3.91 10.32
C GLY A 232 8.93 -4.46 11.13
N THR A 233 9.20 -5.28 12.15
CA THR A 233 8.19 -5.83 13.06
C THR A 233 7.43 -4.74 13.82
N PHE A 234 8.14 -3.79 14.45
CA PHE A 234 7.48 -2.70 15.18
C PHE A 234 6.80 -1.70 14.22
N LEU A 235 7.43 -1.39 13.09
CA LEU A 235 6.88 -0.46 12.09
C LEU A 235 5.58 -1.01 11.48
N ALA A 236 5.55 -2.29 11.12
CA ALA A 236 4.35 -2.99 10.67
C ALA A 236 3.28 -3.04 11.76
N GLY A 237 3.64 -3.57 12.94
CA GLY A 237 2.69 -3.90 14.00
C GLY A 237 2.08 -2.72 14.74
N PHE A 238 2.77 -1.57 14.86
CA PHE A 238 2.30 -0.41 15.63
C PHE A 238 1.81 0.77 14.80
N TRP A 239 2.21 0.89 13.53
CA TRP A 239 1.85 2.04 12.69
C TRP A 239 1.28 1.62 11.34
N LEU A 240 2.06 0.92 10.50
CA LEU A 240 1.68 0.67 9.12
C LEU A 240 0.34 -0.06 8.97
N ILE A 241 0.11 -1.10 9.78
CA ILE A 241 -1.10 -1.93 9.70
C ILE A 241 -2.37 -1.15 10.08
N GLY A 242 -2.31 -0.29 11.10
CA GLY A 242 -3.44 0.56 11.50
C GLY A 242 -3.67 1.73 10.55
N ASP A 243 -2.61 2.49 10.24
CA ASP A 243 -2.71 3.74 9.47
C ASP A 243 -3.03 3.51 7.98
N PHE A 244 -2.55 2.42 7.37
CA PHE A 244 -2.64 2.19 5.92
C PHE A 244 -3.41 0.94 5.52
N GLY A 245 -3.64 -0.02 6.42
CA GLY A 245 -4.30 -1.29 6.08
C GLY A 245 -3.43 -2.25 5.25
N THR A 246 -3.77 -3.54 5.31
CA THR A 246 -2.84 -4.61 4.94
C THR A 246 -2.50 -4.62 3.43
N LYS A 247 -3.49 -4.29 2.59
CA LYS A 247 -3.34 -4.33 1.12
C LYS A 247 -2.43 -3.21 0.60
N HIS A 248 -2.54 -1.99 1.14
CA HIS A 248 -1.67 -0.87 0.75
C HIS A 248 -0.22 -1.09 1.16
N ILE A 249 0.02 -1.72 2.31
CA ILE A 249 1.38 -2.05 2.77
C ILE A 249 2.10 -3.01 1.82
N ILE A 250 1.40 -4.00 1.26
CA ILE A 250 1.98 -4.90 0.24
C ILE A 250 2.38 -4.12 -1.02
N TRP A 251 1.52 -3.21 -1.50
CA TRP A 251 1.86 -2.33 -2.63
C TRP A 251 3.04 -1.40 -2.34
N MET A 252 3.07 -0.75 -1.17
CA MET A 252 4.18 0.11 -0.73
C MET A 252 5.48 -0.68 -0.61
N THR A 253 5.43 -1.89 -0.04
CA THR A 253 6.60 -2.76 0.10
C THR A 253 7.13 -3.21 -1.26
N SER A 254 6.24 -3.58 -2.19
CA SER A 254 6.62 -3.83 -3.58
C SER A 254 7.30 -2.62 -4.21
N ALA A 255 6.75 -1.42 -4.06
CA ALA A 255 7.34 -0.19 -4.60
C ALA A 255 8.73 0.12 -4.02
N VAL A 256 8.93 -0.08 -2.71
CA VAL A 256 10.24 0.04 -2.04
C VAL A 256 11.24 -0.96 -2.61
N LEU A 257 10.84 -2.22 -2.82
CA LEU A 257 11.71 -3.25 -3.42
C LEU A 257 12.10 -2.90 -4.87
N LEU A 258 11.15 -2.43 -5.69
CA LEU A 258 11.43 -1.98 -7.06
C LEU A 258 12.37 -0.76 -7.10
N LEU A 259 12.19 0.19 -6.17
CA LEU A 259 13.05 1.36 -6.02
C LEU A 259 14.48 0.96 -5.59
N MET A 260 14.63 0.03 -4.64
CA MET A 260 15.93 -0.52 -4.26
C MET A 260 16.60 -1.23 -5.44
N GLY A 261 15.85 -1.96 -6.26
CA GLY A 261 16.35 -2.51 -7.52
C GLY A 261 16.90 -1.43 -8.47
N ALA A 262 16.19 -0.31 -8.61
CA ALA A 262 16.64 0.83 -9.42
C ALA A 262 17.91 1.51 -8.90
N ILE A 263 18.06 1.62 -7.57
CA ILE A 263 19.24 2.21 -6.92
C ILE A 263 20.45 1.29 -7.08
N VAL A 264 20.27 -0.02 -6.93
CA VAL A 264 21.35 -1.01 -6.85
C VAL A 264 21.78 -1.57 -8.22
N SER A 265 20.99 -1.38 -9.29
CA SER A 265 21.24 -1.81 -10.68
C SER A 265 22.39 -1.07 -11.40
N GLY A 266 23.58 -1.07 -10.79
CA GLY A 266 24.75 -0.32 -11.22
C GLY A 266 25.19 -0.62 -12.66
N GLY A 267 25.15 0.41 -13.52
CA GLY A 267 25.68 0.40 -14.88
C GLY A 267 24.65 0.15 -15.99
N SER A 268 23.62 -0.67 -15.76
CA SER A 268 22.58 -0.97 -16.75
C SER A 268 21.54 0.15 -16.84
N ARG A 269 21.82 1.20 -17.63
CA ARG A 269 20.88 2.33 -17.86
C ARG A 269 19.47 1.86 -18.24
N ALA A 270 19.36 0.85 -19.11
CA ALA A 270 18.07 0.28 -19.53
C ALA A 270 17.29 -0.34 -18.36
N LEU A 271 17.92 -1.17 -17.53
CA LEU A 271 17.24 -1.76 -16.37
C LEU A 271 16.90 -0.70 -15.32
N ARG A 272 17.80 0.26 -15.07
CA ARG A 272 17.56 1.38 -14.14
C ARG A 272 16.41 2.28 -14.60
N MET A 273 16.30 2.57 -15.91
CA MET A 273 15.16 3.31 -16.45
C MET A 273 13.88 2.47 -16.43
N PHE A 274 13.93 1.18 -16.77
CA PHE A 274 12.77 0.29 -16.66
C PHE A 274 12.24 0.20 -15.22
N THR A 275 13.12 0.12 -14.23
CA THR A 275 12.72 0.12 -12.80
C THR A 275 12.29 1.50 -12.30
N LEU A 276 12.86 2.61 -12.79
CA LEU A 276 12.43 3.96 -12.39
C LEU A 276 11.09 4.35 -13.02
N PHE A 277 10.94 4.18 -14.34
CA PHE A 277 9.66 4.40 -15.01
C PHE A 277 8.63 3.38 -14.53
N GLY A 278 9.02 2.11 -14.35
CA GLY A 278 8.16 1.08 -13.78
C GLY A 278 7.68 1.43 -12.37
N ALA A 279 8.58 1.75 -11.43
CA ALA A 279 8.20 2.11 -10.07
C ALA A 279 7.42 3.44 -10.00
N LEU A 280 7.78 4.45 -10.81
CA LEU A 280 7.06 5.72 -10.87
C LEU A 280 5.65 5.53 -11.45
N GLN A 281 5.53 4.83 -12.58
CA GLN A 281 4.25 4.47 -13.20
C GLN A 281 3.42 3.60 -12.26
N PHE A 282 4.03 2.68 -11.52
CA PHE A 282 3.38 1.82 -10.54
C PHE A 282 2.82 2.63 -9.37
N VAL A 283 3.60 3.55 -8.79
CA VAL A 283 3.13 4.46 -7.72
C VAL A 283 2.02 5.39 -8.23
N LEU A 284 2.16 5.94 -9.45
CA LEU A 284 1.11 6.76 -10.07
C LEU A 284 -0.17 5.97 -10.35
N LEU A 285 -0.05 4.77 -10.92
CA LEU A 285 -1.18 3.89 -11.24
C LEU A 285 -1.88 3.44 -9.95
N VAL A 286 -1.12 3.00 -8.94
CA VAL A 286 -1.64 2.63 -7.61
C VAL A 286 -2.36 3.81 -6.96
N GLY A 287 -1.76 5.00 -6.96
CA GLY A 287 -2.38 6.21 -6.41
C GLY A 287 -3.66 6.61 -7.13
N VAL A 288 -3.66 6.60 -8.48
CA VAL A 288 -4.84 6.88 -9.31
C VAL A 288 -5.95 5.84 -9.07
N VAL A 289 -5.62 4.55 -9.11
CA VAL A 289 -6.58 3.46 -8.95
C VAL A 289 -7.14 3.38 -7.53
N ALA A 290 -6.37 3.75 -6.51
CA ALA A 290 -6.82 3.82 -5.12
C ALA A 290 -7.74 5.03 -4.82
N SER A 291 -7.58 6.16 -5.52
CA SER A 291 -8.23 7.43 -5.15
C SER A 291 -9.25 7.99 -6.14
N VAL A 292 -9.12 7.74 -7.44
CA VAL A 292 -9.94 8.42 -8.46
C VAL A 292 -11.34 7.84 -8.53
N THR A 293 -12.33 8.63 -8.14
CA THR A 293 -13.76 8.32 -8.30
C THR A 293 -14.24 8.55 -9.73
N ALA A 294 -15.34 7.89 -10.13
CA ALA A 294 -15.95 8.08 -11.45
C ALA A 294 -16.38 9.54 -11.70
N GLY A 295 -16.81 10.26 -10.65
CA GLY A 295 -17.10 11.70 -10.72
C GLY A 295 -15.86 12.54 -11.03
N GLN A 296 -14.76 12.33 -10.30
CA GLN A 296 -13.50 13.06 -10.54
C GLN A 296 -12.93 12.80 -11.95
N ALA A 297 -13.07 11.58 -12.47
CA ALA A 297 -12.66 11.26 -13.84
C ALA A 297 -13.56 11.93 -14.91
N ALA A 298 -14.87 12.01 -14.65
CA ALA A 298 -15.82 12.72 -15.51
C ALA A 298 -15.55 14.24 -15.54
N ASP A 299 -15.34 14.85 -14.38
CA ASP A 299 -15.05 16.28 -14.27
C ASP A 299 -13.68 16.62 -14.89
N ALA A 300 -12.65 15.80 -14.68
CA ALA A 300 -11.35 15.98 -15.33
C ALA A 300 -11.44 15.93 -16.87
N ALA A 301 -12.24 15.01 -17.43
CA ALA A 301 -12.50 14.96 -18.86
C ALA A 301 -13.24 16.22 -19.37
N ARG A 302 -14.24 16.70 -18.61
CA ARG A 302 -14.96 17.94 -18.94
C ARG A 302 -14.02 19.16 -18.94
N TYR A 303 -13.20 19.32 -17.91
CA TYR A 303 -12.21 20.41 -17.83
C TYR A 303 -11.17 20.35 -18.96
N ALA A 304 -10.71 19.15 -19.34
CA ALA A 304 -9.78 18.99 -20.46
C ALA A 304 -10.38 19.50 -21.79
N VAL A 305 -11.65 19.19 -22.06
CA VAL A 305 -12.36 19.67 -23.26
C VAL A 305 -12.56 21.18 -23.23
N GLN A 306 -12.98 21.74 -22.08
CA GLN A 306 -13.13 23.20 -21.93
C GLN A 306 -11.79 23.93 -22.17
N ALA A 307 -10.68 23.40 -21.63
CA ALA A 307 -9.34 23.96 -21.82
C ALA A 307 -8.83 23.84 -23.27
N LEU A 308 -9.11 22.73 -23.96
CA LEU A 308 -8.69 22.51 -25.35
C LEU A 308 -9.53 23.28 -26.38
N THR A 309 -10.81 23.52 -26.10
CA THR A 309 -11.74 24.17 -27.03
C THR A 309 -11.98 25.66 -26.74
N GLY A 310 -11.67 26.13 -25.53
CA GLY A 310 -11.83 27.53 -25.11
C GLY A 310 -13.27 27.95 -24.80
N PHE A 311 -14.23 27.03 -24.83
CA PHE A 311 -15.63 27.28 -24.47
C PHE A 311 -15.96 26.68 -23.11
N SER A 312 -16.87 27.33 -22.37
CA SER A 312 -17.40 26.81 -21.11
C SER A 312 -18.92 26.94 -21.05
N THR A 313 -19.61 25.82 -20.82
CA THR A 313 -21.08 25.75 -20.79
C THR A 313 -21.63 25.85 -19.36
N THR A 314 -21.64 27.06 -18.81
CA THR A 314 -22.15 27.39 -17.46
C THR A 314 -23.66 27.61 -17.46
N ALA A 315 -24.37 27.22 -16.39
CA ALA A 315 -25.82 27.40 -16.25
C ALA A 315 -26.28 28.85 -16.48
N GLU A 316 -25.58 29.84 -15.90
CA GLU A 316 -25.85 31.27 -16.08
C GLU A 316 -25.91 31.72 -17.55
N LYS A 317 -25.09 31.09 -18.42
CA LYS A 317 -25.06 31.40 -19.86
C LYS A 317 -26.28 30.85 -20.59
N PHE A 318 -26.82 29.70 -20.17
CA PHE A 318 -28.06 29.17 -20.72
C PHE A 318 -29.26 30.01 -20.27
N GLU A 319 -29.34 30.38 -18.99
CA GLU A 319 -30.39 31.30 -18.53
C GLU A 319 -30.31 32.67 -19.20
N ALA A 320 -29.10 33.18 -19.48
CA ALA A 320 -28.93 34.45 -20.19
C ALA A 320 -29.43 34.36 -21.64
N ASP A 321 -29.19 33.25 -22.33
CA ASP A 321 -29.71 33.01 -23.68
C ASP A 321 -31.21 32.81 -23.68
N ASP A 322 -31.76 32.07 -22.72
CA ASP A 322 -33.22 31.85 -22.58
C ASP A 322 -33.95 33.18 -22.35
N ARG A 323 -33.49 33.99 -21.38
CA ARG A 323 -33.99 35.36 -21.14
C ARG A 323 -33.86 36.27 -22.37
N ALA A 324 -32.84 36.08 -23.21
CA ALA A 324 -32.68 36.84 -24.45
C ALA A 324 -33.67 36.35 -25.54
N LEU A 325 -33.97 35.06 -25.58
CA LEU A 325 -34.92 34.44 -26.49
C LEU A 325 -36.36 34.87 -26.18
N THR A 326 -36.76 34.85 -24.90
CA THR A 326 -38.08 35.35 -24.45
C THR A 326 -38.29 36.80 -24.85
N ARG A 327 -37.30 37.68 -24.57
CA ARG A 327 -37.36 39.09 -24.96
C ARG A 327 -37.45 39.28 -26.48
N ALA A 328 -36.73 38.49 -27.27
CA ALA A 328 -36.82 38.58 -28.73
C ALA A 328 -38.18 38.12 -29.29
N GLN A 329 -38.88 37.21 -28.60
CA GLN A 329 -40.26 36.84 -28.91
C GLN A 329 -41.25 37.95 -28.51
N GLU A 330 -41.09 38.54 -27.33
CA GLU A 330 -41.90 39.69 -26.85
C GLU A 330 -41.73 40.93 -27.75
N GLU A 331 -40.52 41.18 -28.25
CA GLU A 331 -40.20 42.25 -29.21
C GLU A 331 -40.71 41.98 -30.65
N GLY A 332 -41.16 40.77 -30.97
CA GLY A 332 -41.61 40.38 -32.31
C GLY A 332 -40.55 40.41 -33.41
N ASN A 333 -39.26 40.39 -33.05
CA ASN A 333 -38.16 40.58 -34.00
C ASN A 333 -37.62 39.24 -34.53
N GLU A 334 -38.22 38.74 -35.63
CA GLU A 334 -37.87 37.45 -36.23
C GLU A 334 -36.38 37.29 -36.58
N ALA A 335 -35.73 38.36 -37.08
CA ALA A 335 -34.31 38.31 -37.43
C ALA A 335 -33.41 38.13 -36.19
N ARG A 336 -33.75 38.80 -35.09
CA ARG A 336 -33.07 38.65 -33.79
C ARG A 336 -33.33 37.28 -33.18
N LEU A 337 -34.57 36.79 -33.28
CA LEU A 337 -34.97 35.47 -32.80
C LEU A 337 -34.20 34.34 -33.52
N ALA A 338 -34.14 34.37 -34.85
CA ALA A 338 -33.40 33.37 -35.64
C ALA A 338 -31.89 33.38 -35.33
N MET A 339 -31.29 34.56 -35.12
CA MET A 339 -29.90 34.69 -34.70
C MET A 339 -29.65 34.06 -33.32
N LEU A 340 -30.51 34.33 -32.34
CA LEU A 340 -30.41 33.78 -30.98
C LEU A 340 -30.63 32.26 -30.96
N GLN A 341 -31.59 31.75 -31.73
CA GLN A 341 -31.79 30.31 -31.92
C GLN A 341 -30.53 29.64 -32.50
N GLN A 342 -29.87 30.26 -33.49
CA GLN A 342 -28.63 29.71 -34.04
C GLN A 342 -27.47 29.73 -33.03
N VAL A 343 -27.39 30.73 -32.15
CA VAL A 343 -26.40 30.76 -31.05
C VAL A 343 -26.70 29.67 -30.02
N ASN A 344 -27.96 29.51 -29.61
CA ASN A 344 -28.37 28.49 -28.66
C ASN A 344 -28.10 27.07 -29.19
N LEU A 345 -28.42 26.79 -30.45
CA LEU A 345 -28.09 25.51 -31.12
C LEU A 345 -26.58 25.20 -31.08
N ARG A 346 -25.71 26.20 -31.29
CA ARG A 346 -24.25 26.02 -31.16
C ARG A 346 -23.82 25.74 -29.72
N ARG A 347 -24.46 26.36 -28.72
CA ARG A 347 -24.15 26.08 -27.30
C ARG A 347 -24.67 24.72 -26.85
N LEU A 348 -25.82 24.28 -27.35
CA LEU A 348 -26.35 22.92 -27.12
C LEU A 348 -25.40 21.87 -27.71
N ASP A 349 -24.88 22.09 -28.91
CA ASP A 349 -23.88 21.22 -29.55
C ASP A 349 -22.51 21.22 -28.83
N GLN A 350 -22.10 22.36 -28.24
CA GLN A 350 -20.94 22.42 -27.34
C GLN A 350 -21.19 21.66 -26.04
N LYS A 351 -22.39 21.79 -25.45
CA LYS A 351 -22.78 21.11 -24.21
C LYS A 351 -22.89 19.60 -24.39
N ALA A 352 -23.50 19.15 -25.49
CA ALA A 352 -23.55 17.74 -25.85
C ALA A 352 -22.16 17.12 -25.95
N ARG A 353 -21.17 17.85 -26.52
CA ARG A 353 -19.77 17.42 -26.56
C ARG A 353 -19.11 17.41 -25.18
N GLU A 354 -19.36 18.40 -24.32
CA GLU A 354 -18.89 18.35 -22.92
C GLU A 354 -19.47 17.13 -22.17
N ASP A 355 -20.74 16.80 -22.40
CA ASP A 355 -21.42 15.70 -21.72
C ASP A 355 -21.00 14.32 -22.28
N GLU A 356 -20.73 14.20 -23.57
CA GLU A 356 -20.15 12.99 -24.20
C GLU A 356 -18.76 12.68 -23.59
N TRP A 357 -17.89 13.68 -23.47
CA TRP A 357 -16.58 13.52 -22.84
C TRP A 357 -16.67 13.29 -21.33
N SER A 358 -17.63 13.93 -20.65
CA SER A 358 -17.94 13.65 -19.24
C SER A 358 -18.39 12.20 -19.05
N ALA A 359 -19.22 11.66 -19.95
CA ALA A 359 -19.67 10.27 -19.90
C ALA A 359 -18.53 9.28 -20.21
N TRP A 360 -17.65 9.61 -21.16
CA TRP A 360 -16.41 8.85 -21.40
C TRP A 360 -15.49 8.84 -20.17
N GLY A 361 -15.28 10.00 -19.53
CA GLY A 361 -14.49 10.12 -18.31
C GLY A 361 -15.10 9.34 -17.14
N TRP A 362 -16.43 9.38 -17.00
CA TRP A 362 -17.17 8.57 -16.02
C TRP A 362 -16.96 7.07 -16.26
N GLY A 363 -17.09 6.61 -17.51
CA GLY A 363 -16.86 5.21 -17.89
C GLY A 363 -15.40 4.75 -17.71
N LEU A 364 -14.43 5.63 -17.93
CA LEU A 364 -13.02 5.37 -17.61
C LEU A 364 -12.82 5.25 -16.09
N GLY A 365 -13.39 6.18 -15.32
CA GLY A 365 -13.33 6.17 -13.86
C GLY A 365 -14.01 4.94 -13.24
N HIS A 366 -15.11 4.47 -13.81
CA HIS A 366 -15.76 3.21 -13.39
C HIS A 366 -14.85 1.99 -13.63
N LYS A 367 -14.16 1.93 -14.78
CA LYS A 367 -13.19 0.85 -15.06
C LYS A 367 -11.96 0.92 -14.15
N LEU A 368 -11.50 2.12 -13.79
CA LEU A 368 -10.41 2.31 -12.83
C LEU A 368 -10.85 1.93 -11.40
N HIS A 369 -12.09 2.27 -11.01
CA HIS A 369 -12.71 1.86 -9.75
C HIS A 369 -12.83 0.33 -9.67
N GLU A 370 -13.38 -0.33 -10.70
CA GLU A 370 -13.41 -1.79 -10.81
C GLU A 370 -12.01 -2.38 -10.70
N LEU A 371 -11.03 -1.85 -11.45
CA LEU A 371 -9.64 -2.33 -11.38
C LEU A 371 -9.05 -2.14 -9.96
N GLY A 372 -9.44 -1.08 -9.25
CA GLY A 372 -9.08 -0.85 -7.85
C GLY A 372 -9.69 -1.87 -6.89
N LEU A 373 -10.95 -2.26 -7.08
CA LEU A 373 -11.57 -3.38 -6.37
C LEU A 373 -10.86 -4.70 -6.74
N LEU A 374 -10.62 -4.95 -8.03
CA LEU A 374 -9.97 -6.18 -8.52
C LEU A 374 -8.56 -6.37 -7.93
N CYS A 375 -7.80 -5.28 -7.80
CA CYS A 375 -6.46 -5.22 -7.23
C CYS A 375 -6.42 -5.01 -5.70
N GLY A 376 -7.59 -4.92 -5.04
CA GLY A 376 -7.69 -4.69 -3.60
C GLY A 376 -7.15 -3.33 -3.11
N LEU A 377 -7.03 -2.35 -4.00
CA LEU A 377 -6.61 -0.97 -3.71
C LEU A 377 -7.75 -0.12 -3.11
N ARG A 378 -8.98 -0.60 -3.22
CA ARG A 378 -10.21 0.05 -2.76
C ARG A 378 -11.07 -0.89 -1.91
N ARG A 379 -11.87 -0.28 -1.03
CA ARG A 379 -12.79 -0.95 -0.08
C ARG A 379 -14.26 -0.65 -0.39
N ASP A 380 -14.53 0.28 -1.29
CA ASP A 380 -15.85 0.79 -1.65
C ASP A 380 -16.55 -0.06 -2.73
N GLU A 381 -16.93 -1.29 -2.40
CA GLU A 381 -17.96 -1.99 -3.17
C GLU A 381 -19.33 -1.34 -2.90
N LEU A 382 -20.12 -1.10 -3.94
CA LEU A 382 -21.41 -0.38 -3.84
C LEU A 382 -22.46 -1.02 -2.91
N ASN A 383 -22.26 -2.25 -2.43
CA ASN A 383 -23.21 -2.99 -1.60
C ASN A 383 -22.60 -3.73 -0.38
N GLU A 384 -21.27 -3.79 -0.24
CA GLU A 384 -20.57 -4.41 0.89
C GLU A 384 -19.64 -3.42 1.58
N TYR A 385 -19.63 -3.43 2.91
CA TYR A 385 -18.71 -2.62 3.70
C TYR A 385 -17.68 -3.54 4.37
N ASN A 386 -16.46 -3.50 3.84
CA ASN A 386 -15.34 -4.34 4.28
C ASN A 386 -14.21 -3.42 4.77
N ASP A 387 -13.98 -3.39 6.08
CA ASP A 387 -13.01 -2.49 6.73
C ASP A 387 -12.04 -3.25 7.64
N GLU A 388 -10.78 -2.83 7.71
CA GLU A 388 -9.79 -3.45 8.61
C GLU A 388 -9.57 -2.53 9.81
N SER A 389 -9.97 -2.99 11.00
CA SER A 389 -9.64 -2.30 12.26
C SER A 389 -8.27 -2.74 12.81
N ASP A 390 -7.79 -2.02 13.83
CA ASP A 390 -6.61 -2.42 14.60
C ASP A 390 -6.77 -3.81 15.26
N TYR A 391 -8.00 -4.30 15.45
CA TYR A 391 -8.25 -5.63 16.01
C TYR A 391 -8.44 -6.70 14.93
N TYR A 392 -9.38 -6.49 14.00
CA TYR A 392 -9.72 -7.45 12.93
C TYR A 392 -10.47 -6.85 11.74
N ALA A 393 -10.71 -7.66 10.70
CA ALA A 393 -11.54 -7.32 9.54
C ALA A 393 -13.04 -7.38 9.85
N ILE A 394 -13.70 -6.22 9.71
CA ILE A 394 -15.16 -6.04 9.69
C ILE A 394 -15.66 -6.36 8.29
N ASN A 395 -16.61 -7.28 8.16
CA ASN A 395 -17.23 -7.61 6.87
C ASN A 395 -18.76 -7.51 6.98
N ILE A 396 -19.38 -6.59 6.26
CA ILE A 396 -20.85 -6.42 6.19
C ILE A 396 -21.35 -6.86 4.81
N HIS A 397 -22.02 -8.01 4.78
CA HIS A 397 -22.62 -8.59 3.58
C HIS A 397 -24.15 -8.67 3.71
N THR A 398 -24.85 -8.81 2.59
CA THR A 398 -26.30 -9.09 2.61
C THR A 398 -26.53 -10.60 2.78
N GLY A 399 -27.33 -10.99 3.76
CA GLY A 399 -27.74 -12.38 3.99
C GLY A 399 -29.26 -12.50 4.13
N GLN A 400 -29.73 -13.71 4.44
CA GLN A 400 -31.10 -13.94 4.86
C GLN A 400 -31.18 -14.55 6.26
N GLN A 401 -32.15 -14.09 7.04
CA GLN A 401 -32.48 -14.62 8.36
C GLN A 401 -33.98 -14.48 8.58
N ASP A 402 -34.64 -15.54 9.04
CA ASP A 402 -36.10 -15.61 9.27
C ASP A 402 -36.95 -15.09 8.09
N GLY A 403 -36.47 -15.34 6.85
CA GLY A 403 -37.13 -14.96 5.59
C GLY A 403 -36.81 -13.54 5.07
N ASP A 404 -36.26 -12.67 5.91
CA ASP A 404 -35.91 -11.30 5.54
C ASP A 404 -34.53 -11.20 4.91
N GLN A 405 -34.30 -10.19 4.07
CA GLN A 405 -32.94 -9.73 3.78
C GLN A 405 -32.42 -8.87 4.93
N VAL A 406 -31.27 -9.25 5.46
CA VAL A 406 -30.57 -8.57 6.56
C VAL A 406 -29.14 -8.23 6.15
N LYS A 407 -28.61 -7.12 6.66
CA LYS A 407 -27.16 -6.87 6.66
C LYS A 407 -26.55 -7.64 7.83
N VAL A 408 -25.56 -8.48 7.49
CA VAL A 408 -24.86 -9.38 8.42
C VAL A 408 -23.48 -8.82 8.70
N LEU A 409 -23.26 -8.33 9.92
CA LEU A 409 -21.95 -7.91 10.42
C LEU A 409 -21.17 -9.13 10.90
N ARG A 410 -20.07 -9.44 10.22
CA ARG A 410 -19.13 -10.49 10.62
C ARG A 410 -17.81 -9.87 11.09
N LEU A 411 -17.40 -10.25 12.30
CA LEU A 411 -16.16 -9.89 12.98
C LEU A 411 -15.55 -11.21 13.48
N ASP A 412 -14.24 -11.41 13.32
CA ASP A 412 -13.53 -12.62 13.77
C ASP A 412 -14.13 -13.95 13.24
N TYR A 413 -14.68 -13.91 12.02
CA TYR A 413 -15.49 -14.98 11.40
C TYR A 413 -16.85 -15.28 12.07
N LEU A 414 -17.16 -14.65 13.21
CA LEU A 414 -18.41 -14.77 13.95
C LEU A 414 -19.40 -13.67 13.55
N VAL A 415 -20.68 -14.00 13.44
CA VAL A 415 -21.71 -12.98 13.23
C VAL A 415 -21.94 -12.21 14.53
N HIS A 416 -21.76 -10.90 14.48
CA HIS A 416 -21.88 -9.98 15.61
C HIS A 416 -23.20 -9.19 15.59
N SER A 417 -23.73 -8.85 14.42
CA SER A 417 -25.07 -8.26 14.30
C SER A 417 -25.78 -8.72 13.02
N TYR A 418 -27.11 -8.78 13.08
CA TYR A 418 -28.02 -8.84 11.94
C TYR A 418 -28.96 -7.64 12.03
N TYR A 419 -29.15 -6.90 10.94
CA TYR A 419 -30.01 -5.71 10.92
C TYR A 419 -30.76 -5.60 9.59
N ASN A 420 -32.08 -5.35 9.64
CA ASN A 420 -32.90 -5.06 8.47
C ASN A 420 -33.14 -3.54 8.36
N PRO A 421 -32.53 -2.83 7.39
CA PRO A 421 -32.71 -1.38 7.22
C PRO A 421 -34.16 -0.96 6.91
N LEU A 422 -34.97 -1.87 6.37
CA LEU A 422 -36.37 -1.63 6.01
C LEU A 422 -37.35 -1.96 7.15
N ALA A 423 -36.89 -2.69 8.17
CA ALA A 423 -37.69 -3.08 9.34
C ALA A 423 -36.85 -2.98 10.63
N PRO A 424 -36.39 -1.76 11.02
CA PRO A 424 -35.48 -1.57 12.15
C PRO A 424 -36.07 -1.97 13.52
N SER A 425 -37.38 -2.13 13.63
CA SER A 425 -38.07 -2.62 14.82
C SER A 425 -38.09 -4.14 14.97
N LYS A 426 -37.66 -4.91 13.97
CA LYS A 426 -37.66 -6.38 14.02
C LYS A 426 -36.41 -6.89 14.73
N LEU A 427 -36.60 -7.37 15.96
CA LEU A 427 -35.54 -8.00 16.75
C LEU A 427 -35.23 -9.40 16.19
N HIS A 428 -34.02 -9.58 15.64
CA HIS A 428 -33.60 -10.86 15.09
C HIS A 428 -32.99 -11.78 16.17
N TYR A 429 -32.37 -11.23 17.21
CA TYR A 429 -31.74 -12.03 18.26
C TYR A 429 -32.75 -12.50 19.31
N ASP A 430 -32.69 -13.79 19.66
CA ASP A 430 -33.60 -14.36 20.65
C ASP A 430 -33.42 -13.77 22.06
N TYR A 431 -32.20 -13.35 22.42
CA TYR A 431 -31.96 -12.66 23.69
C TYR A 431 -32.58 -11.25 23.71
N GLU A 432 -32.63 -10.54 22.57
CA GLU A 432 -33.32 -9.26 22.45
C GLU A 432 -34.82 -9.44 22.57
N LYS A 433 -35.39 -10.47 21.93
CA LYS A 433 -36.82 -10.85 22.07
C LYS A 433 -37.17 -11.13 23.53
N VAL A 434 -36.29 -11.82 24.28
CA VAL A 434 -36.45 -12.06 25.72
C VAL A 434 -36.35 -10.77 26.54
N TYR A 435 -35.38 -9.88 26.27
CA TYR A 435 -35.29 -8.59 26.97
C TYR A 435 -36.49 -7.68 26.67
N ALA A 436 -37.00 -7.66 25.43
CA ALA A 436 -38.21 -6.94 25.07
C ALA A 436 -39.42 -7.46 25.87
N ALA A 437 -39.67 -8.78 25.86
CA ALA A 437 -40.78 -9.39 26.59
C ALA A 437 -40.69 -9.18 28.12
N ILE A 438 -39.48 -9.20 28.70
CA ILE A 438 -39.27 -8.85 30.11
C ILE A 438 -39.54 -7.37 30.37
N THR A 439 -39.11 -6.48 29.47
CA THR A 439 -39.29 -5.04 29.60
C THR A 439 -40.75 -4.63 29.45
N GLU A 440 -41.47 -5.18 28.49
CA GLU A 440 -42.92 -5.00 28.30
C GLU A 440 -43.69 -5.43 29.56
N ARG A 441 -43.42 -6.64 30.05
CA ARG A 441 -44.06 -7.15 31.28
C ARG A 441 -43.70 -6.33 32.53
N ALA A 442 -42.48 -5.83 32.63
CA ALA A 442 -42.09 -4.93 33.71
C ALA A 442 -42.79 -3.57 33.60
N ALA A 443 -42.93 -3.06 32.37
CA ALA A 443 -43.58 -1.80 32.04
C ALA A 443 -45.10 -1.83 32.33
N GLU A 444 -45.77 -2.95 32.09
CA GLU A 444 -47.16 -3.19 32.53
C GLU A 444 -47.33 -3.08 34.06
N SER A 445 -46.35 -3.58 34.82
CA SER A 445 -46.37 -3.53 36.29
C SER A 445 -45.98 -2.17 36.87
N TRP A 446 -45.51 -1.24 36.04
CA TRP A 446 -44.96 0.04 36.48
C TRP A 446 -46.08 1.03 36.83
N LYS A 447 -46.30 1.32 38.12
CA LYS A 447 -47.30 2.29 38.59
C LYS A 447 -46.75 3.70 38.79
N ARG A 448 -45.83 4.15 37.92
CA ARG A 448 -45.25 5.49 38.02
C ARG A 448 -46.06 6.46 37.19
N THR A 449 -46.66 7.44 37.84
CA THR A 449 -47.28 8.57 37.13
C THR A 449 -46.19 9.44 36.52
N ILE A 450 -46.22 9.58 35.20
CA ILE A 450 -45.41 10.56 34.46
C ILE A 450 -46.36 11.69 34.08
N SER A 451 -45.96 12.95 34.31
CA SER A 451 -46.74 14.10 33.86
C SER A 451 -45.86 15.16 33.21
N THR A 452 -46.35 15.72 32.12
CA THR A 452 -45.75 16.87 31.43
C THR A 452 -46.69 18.07 31.49
N ALA A 453 -46.15 19.29 31.45
CA ALA A 453 -46.95 20.49 31.24
C ALA A 453 -47.16 20.71 29.74
N LEU A 454 -48.25 21.38 29.36
CA LEU A 454 -48.47 21.90 28.02
C LEU A 454 -48.29 23.42 28.03
N ASP A 455 -47.46 23.94 27.11
CA ASP A 455 -47.15 25.38 27.02
C ASP A 455 -48.36 26.20 26.57
N GLN A 456 -49.22 25.63 25.73
CA GLN A 456 -50.49 26.21 25.29
C GLN A 456 -51.67 25.29 25.64
N PRO A 457 -52.81 25.82 26.09
CA PRO A 457 -53.99 25.00 26.34
C PRO A 457 -54.58 24.51 25.00
N PRO A 458 -55.00 23.23 24.90
CA PRO A 458 -55.59 22.70 23.68
C PRO A 458 -56.89 23.46 23.33
N THR A 459 -57.01 23.88 22.07
CA THR A 459 -58.08 24.77 21.59
C THR A 459 -59.41 24.08 21.29
N ALA A 460 -59.45 22.75 21.26
CA ALA A 460 -60.64 21.97 20.92
C ALA A 460 -61.25 21.27 22.16
N PRO A 461 -62.57 21.39 22.42
CA PRO A 461 -63.25 20.59 23.45
C PRO A 461 -63.25 19.09 23.17
N GLU A 462 -62.98 18.69 21.91
CA GLU A 462 -62.82 17.31 21.47
C GLU A 462 -61.49 16.68 21.91
N PHE A 463 -60.48 17.49 22.30
CA PHE A 463 -59.15 17.01 22.71
C PHE A 463 -59.23 15.97 23.83
N ALA A 464 -60.01 16.26 24.89
CA ALA A 464 -60.19 15.36 26.02
C ALA A 464 -60.92 14.06 25.67
N GLY A 465 -61.70 14.03 24.58
CA GLY A 465 -62.38 12.83 24.08
C GLY A 465 -61.54 12.00 23.10
N ALA A 466 -60.44 12.56 22.59
CA ALA A 466 -59.53 11.86 21.67
C ALA A 466 -58.33 11.20 22.38
N LEU A 467 -58.05 11.58 23.64
CA LEU A 467 -56.95 11.03 24.43
C LEU A 467 -57.06 9.50 24.61
N PRO A 468 -55.94 8.75 24.59
CA PRO A 468 -55.96 7.33 24.92
C PRO A 468 -56.42 7.08 26.37
N ASP A 469 -57.10 5.96 26.63
CA ASP A 469 -57.76 5.62 27.92
C ASP A 469 -56.91 5.78 29.19
N ARG A 470 -55.58 5.72 29.08
CA ARG A 470 -54.62 5.83 30.21
C ARG A 470 -54.02 7.23 30.37
N VAL A 471 -54.35 8.16 29.48
CA VAL A 471 -53.84 9.53 29.45
C VAL A 471 -54.93 10.48 29.96
N THR A 472 -54.66 11.13 31.09
CA THR A 472 -55.53 12.12 31.68
C THR A 472 -54.99 13.52 31.43
N PHE A 473 -55.89 14.48 31.18
CA PHE A 473 -55.54 15.90 31.06
C PHE A 473 -56.22 16.70 32.16
N ASP A 474 -55.40 17.39 32.96
CA ASP A 474 -55.83 18.36 33.95
C ASP A 474 -55.84 19.75 33.30
N ALA A 475 -57.04 20.31 33.11
CA ALA A 475 -57.25 21.60 32.47
C ALA A 475 -56.89 22.80 33.38
N GLU A 476 -56.94 22.65 34.71
CA GLU A 476 -56.55 23.70 35.65
C GLU A 476 -55.03 23.76 35.78
N ALA A 477 -54.37 22.61 35.93
CA ALA A 477 -52.92 22.52 36.03
C ALA A 477 -52.19 22.60 34.66
N ARG A 478 -52.93 22.47 33.55
CA ARG A 478 -52.41 22.29 32.18
C ARG A 478 -51.40 21.15 32.07
N ARG A 479 -51.69 20.02 32.72
CA ARG A 479 -50.81 18.85 32.74
C ARG A 479 -51.46 17.66 32.06
N LEU A 480 -50.66 16.97 31.27
CA LEU A 480 -51.00 15.69 30.67
C LEU A 480 -50.26 14.61 31.46
N SER A 481 -50.99 13.63 31.99
CA SER A 481 -50.47 12.58 32.86
C SER A 481 -50.85 11.17 32.39
N ILE A 482 -49.93 10.23 32.58
CA ILE A 482 -50.15 8.80 32.34
C ILE A 482 -49.64 7.99 33.55
N GLU A 483 -50.38 6.97 33.95
CA GLU A 483 -49.93 5.99 34.95
C GLU A 483 -49.34 4.75 34.26
N GLY A 484 -48.02 4.60 34.39
CA GLY A 484 -47.26 3.50 33.82
C GLY A 484 -46.81 3.74 32.39
N ALA A 485 -46.53 2.66 31.67
CA ALA A 485 -46.03 2.74 30.30
C ALA A 485 -47.16 2.93 29.27
N MET A 486 -46.86 3.77 28.28
CA MET A 486 -47.67 3.97 27.08
C MET A 486 -47.34 2.88 26.05
N SER A 487 -48.35 2.29 25.40
CA SER A 487 -48.07 1.43 24.23
C SER A 487 -47.70 2.28 23.00
N ILE A 488 -47.05 1.67 22.01
CA ILE A 488 -46.71 2.37 20.74
C ILE A 488 -47.98 2.87 20.04
N GLU A 489 -49.07 2.09 20.06
CA GLU A 489 -50.36 2.50 19.50
C GLU A 489 -50.95 3.72 20.22
N GLN A 490 -50.88 3.75 21.56
CA GLN A 490 -51.32 4.91 22.36
C GLN A 490 -50.45 6.14 22.11
N ALA A 491 -49.14 5.95 21.88
CA ALA A 491 -48.22 7.04 21.52
C ALA A 491 -48.50 7.59 20.12
N ILE A 492 -48.76 6.73 19.13
CA ILE A 492 -49.16 7.12 17.76
C ILE A 492 -50.51 7.85 17.80
N GLN A 493 -51.48 7.33 18.56
CA GLN A 493 -52.77 7.99 18.76
C GLN A 493 -52.56 9.38 19.38
N LEU A 494 -51.77 9.50 20.45
CA LEU A 494 -51.49 10.80 21.09
C LEU A 494 -50.81 11.80 20.15
N LEU A 495 -49.85 11.34 19.33
CA LEU A 495 -49.19 12.15 18.30
C LEU A 495 -50.16 12.60 17.20
N SER A 496 -51.14 11.76 16.82
CA SER A 496 -52.13 12.08 15.79
C SER A 496 -53.20 13.10 16.20
N ILE A 497 -53.28 13.45 17.50
CA ILE A 497 -54.23 14.45 18.02
C ILE A 497 -53.72 15.88 17.80
N VAL A 498 -52.41 16.07 17.57
CA VAL A 498 -51.80 17.38 17.35
C VAL A 498 -51.83 17.72 15.85
N PRO A 499 -52.45 18.83 15.42
CA PRO A 499 -52.36 19.29 14.03
C PRO A 499 -50.93 19.70 13.68
N ASP A 500 -50.49 19.45 12.45
CA ASP A 500 -49.16 19.85 11.97
C ASP A 500 -48.88 21.35 12.23
N GLY A 501 -47.98 21.65 13.17
CA GLY A 501 -47.47 23.01 13.41
C GLY A 501 -47.83 23.69 14.74
N GLN A 502 -48.23 22.96 15.79
CA GLN A 502 -48.31 23.47 17.18
C GLN A 502 -47.45 22.68 18.16
#